data_AF-A0A7X3RLQ5-F1
#
_entry.id   AF-A0A7X3RLQ5-F1
#
_cell.length_a   1.000
_cell.length_b   1.000
_cell.length_c   1.000
_cell.angle_alpha   90.00
_cell.angle_beta   90.00
_cell.angle_gamma   90.00
#
_symmetry.space_group_name_H-M   'P 1'
#
loop_
_entity.id
_entity.type
_entity.pdbx_description
1 polymer ?
#
loop_
_entity_poly.entity_id
_entity_poly.type
_entity_poly.pdbx_seq_one_letter_code
_entity_poly.pdbx_strand_id
1 'polypeptide(L)'
;MNRSLLIALILTISSLISLIVTASFAQIPDTYTNLKVLPKDIKKAQLMQYMKDFSKALGVRCHACHKGEEGQSLSTYDFASDENPRKDIARLMITMTQKINGEILKDFKEGQFTQITCQTCHRGQQVPDA
;
A
#
# COMPACT_ATOMS: atom_id res chain seq x y z
N MET A 1 56.16 20.55 3.09
CA MET A 1 54.78 20.21 3.53
C MET A 1 54.68 18.69 3.59
N ASN A 2 54.70 18.11 4.80
CA ASN A 2 54.98 16.70 5.01
C ASN A 2 53.88 15.80 4.41
N ARG A 3 54.28 14.88 3.51
CA ARG A 3 53.39 13.87 2.91
C ARG A 3 52.64 13.04 3.95
N SER A 4 53.24 12.85 5.13
CA SER A 4 52.62 12.20 6.29
C SER A 4 51.48 13.01 6.92
N LEU A 5 51.49 14.34 6.87
CA LEU A 5 50.37 15.18 7.31
C LEU A 5 49.21 15.17 6.29
N LEU A 6 49.52 15.10 4.99
CA LEU A 6 48.51 14.97 3.93
C LEU A 6 47.82 13.60 3.95
N ILE A 7 48.56 12.52 4.19
CA ILE A 7 48.00 11.16 4.30
C ILE A 7 47.17 10.99 5.58
N ALA A 8 47.60 11.58 6.70
CA ALA A 8 46.82 11.59 7.94
C ALA A 8 45.50 12.37 7.80
N LEU A 9 45.50 13.50 7.07
CA LEU A 9 44.30 14.29 6.82
C LEU A 9 43.30 13.58 5.87
N ILE A 10 43.80 12.84 4.87
CA ILE A 10 42.96 12.06 3.95
C ILE A 10 42.34 10.85 4.65
N LEU A 11 43.08 10.19 5.57
CA LEU A 11 42.57 9.05 6.34
C LEU A 11 41.56 9.45 7.42
N THR A 12 41.68 10.64 8.03
CA THR A 12 40.69 11.13 9.00
C THR A 12 39.42 11.63 8.32
N ILE A 13 39.51 12.21 7.11
CA ILE A 13 38.33 12.62 6.32
C ILE A 13 37.55 11.40 5.81
N SER A 14 38.23 10.30 5.44
CA SER A 14 37.55 9.06 5.01
C SER A 14 36.80 8.32 6.14
N SER A 15 37.18 8.53 7.40
CA SER A 15 36.54 7.87 8.56
C SER A 15 35.27 8.58 9.05
N LEU A 16 34.94 9.76 8.52
CA LEU A 16 33.80 10.58 8.99
C LEU A 16 32.53 10.45 8.12
N ILE A 17 32.52 9.56 7.11
CA ILE A 17 31.37 9.35 6.20
C ILE A 17 30.55 8.10 6.59
N SER A 18 30.83 7.47 7.73
CA SER A 18 29.96 6.43 8.28
C SER A 18 28.97 7.04 9.27
N LEU A 19 27.69 6.74 9.10
CA LEU A 19 26.50 7.23 9.81
C LEU A 19 25.88 8.51 9.22
N ILE A 20 24.95 8.35 8.29
CA ILE A 20 23.51 8.66 8.45
C ILE A 20 22.81 8.00 7.25
N VAL A 21 22.50 6.70 7.37
CA VAL A 21 21.42 6.10 6.58
C VAL A 21 20.18 6.22 7.47
N THR A 22 19.50 7.37 7.43
CA THR A 22 18.13 7.43 7.93
C THR A 22 17.27 6.63 6.98
N ALA A 23 17.19 5.32 7.22
CA ALA A 23 16.11 4.51 6.70
C ALA A 23 14.81 5.10 7.27
N SER A 24 14.24 6.04 6.54
CA SER A 24 12.93 6.61 6.82
C SER A 24 11.93 5.51 6.56
N PHE A 25 11.67 4.67 7.56
CA PHE A 25 10.55 3.76 7.54
C PHE A 25 9.31 4.63 7.40
N ALA A 26 8.70 4.60 6.22
CA ALA A 26 7.43 5.28 5.96
C ALA A 26 6.38 4.72 6.93
N GLN A 27 6.22 5.38 8.08
CA GLN A 27 5.41 4.86 9.18
C GLN A 27 3.94 5.07 8.82
N ILE A 28 3.26 3.97 8.54
CA ILE A 28 1.81 3.96 8.37
C ILE A 28 1.17 4.17 9.75
N PRO A 29 0.21 5.09 9.89
CA PRO A 29 -0.44 5.38 11.16
C PRO A 29 -0.90 4.12 11.90
N ASP A 30 -0.73 4.11 13.23
CA ASP A 30 -1.14 2.98 14.08
C ASP A 30 -2.66 2.87 14.26
N THR A 31 -3.36 3.99 14.07
CA THR A 31 -4.81 4.08 14.13
C THR A 31 -5.37 4.42 12.76
N TYR A 32 -6.63 4.04 12.53
CA TYR A 32 -7.35 4.33 11.31
C TYR A 32 -8.82 4.60 11.62
N THR A 33 -9.43 5.42 10.80
CA THR A 33 -10.83 5.82 10.89
C THR A 33 -11.48 5.75 9.52
N ASN A 34 -12.78 6.03 9.43
CA ASN A 34 -13.54 6.06 8.18
C ASN A 34 -13.55 4.73 7.38
N LEU A 35 -13.57 3.60 8.09
CA LEU A 35 -13.91 2.30 7.50
C LEU A 35 -15.43 2.22 7.29
N LYS A 36 -15.86 2.22 6.02
CA LYS A 36 -17.28 2.15 5.62
C LYS A 36 -17.73 0.75 5.18
N VAL A 37 -16.81 -0.07 4.66
CA VAL A 37 -17.11 -1.40 4.08
C VAL A 37 -16.40 -2.54 4.83
N LEU A 38 -15.12 -2.36 5.15
CA LEU A 38 -14.38 -3.33 5.96
C LEU A 38 -14.81 -3.24 7.44
N PRO A 39 -14.70 -4.34 8.22
CA PRO A 39 -15.06 -4.35 9.63
C PRO A 39 -14.33 -3.24 10.41
N LYS A 40 -15.05 -2.57 11.32
CA LYS A 40 -14.49 -1.45 12.10
C LYS A 40 -13.48 -1.90 13.16
N ASP A 41 -13.55 -3.17 13.56
CA ASP A 41 -12.72 -3.84 14.56
C ASP A 41 -11.62 -4.73 13.94
N ILE A 42 -11.44 -4.66 12.62
CA ILE A 42 -10.38 -5.37 11.89
C ILE A 42 -9.02 -5.13 12.54
N LYS A 43 -8.12 -6.12 12.60
CA LYS A 43 -6.76 -5.87 13.12
C LYS A 43 -5.94 -5.05 12.12
N LYS A 44 -5.06 -4.15 12.60
CA LYS A 44 -4.17 -3.33 11.73
C LYS A 44 -3.45 -4.18 10.68
N ALA A 45 -2.89 -5.31 11.08
CA ALA A 45 -2.18 -6.21 10.17
C ALA A 45 -3.07 -6.74 9.03
N GLN A 46 -4.33 -7.08 9.32
CA GLN A 46 -5.30 -7.56 8.33
C GLN A 46 -5.75 -6.42 7.40
N LEU A 47 -6.01 -5.23 7.95
CA LEU A 47 -6.31 -4.05 7.13
C LEU A 47 -5.17 -3.73 6.16
N MET A 48 -3.94 -3.78 6.66
CA MET A 48 -2.75 -3.58 5.83
C MET A 48 -2.57 -4.66 4.76
N GLN A 49 -2.98 -5.90 5.05
CA GLN A 49 -2.97 -6.96 4.04
C GLN A 49 -3.95 -6.64 2.91
N TYR A 50 -5.18 -6.23 3.21
CA TYR A 50 -6.14 -5.78 2.20
C TYR A 50 -5.57 -4.66 1.32
N MET A 51 -4.98 -3.63 1.91
CA MET A 51 -4.41 -2.50 1.15
C MET A 51 -3.28 -2.94 0.21
N LYS A 52 -2.44 -3.88 0.65
CA LYS A 52 -1.39 -4.46 -0.19
C LYS A 52 -1.97 -5.32 -1.32
N ASP A 53 -2.99 -6.11 -1.03
CA ASP A 53 -3.66 -6.95 -2.03
C ASP A 53 -4.33 -6.10 -3.11
N PHE A 54 -4.98 -4.99 -2.72
CA PHE A 54 -5.55 -4.03 -3.68
C PHE A 54 -4.47 -3.38 -4.54
N SER A 55 -3.41 -2.88 -3.91
CA SER A 55 -2.26 -2.28 -4.60
C SER A 55 -1.65 -3.24 -5.63
N LYS A 56 -1.42 -4.50 -5.24
CA LYS A 56 -0.92 -5.55 -6.12
C LYS A 56 -1.89 -5.88 -7.26
N ALA A 57 -3.17 -6.06 -6.95
CA ALA A 57 -4.17 -6.45 -7.94
C ALA A 57 -4.39 -5.40 -9.03
N LEU A 58 -4.30 -4.13 -8.67
CA LEU A 58 -4.51 -3.00 -9.58
C LEU A 58 -3.20 -2.48 -10.19
N GLY A 59 -2.03 -2.93 -9.73
CA GLY A 59 -0.74 -2.40 -10.18
C GLY A 59 -0.49 -0.94 -9.79
N VAL A 60 -1.08 -0.49 -8.68
CA VAL A 60 -1.01 0.92 -8.24
C VAL A 60 -0.40 1.05 -6.85
N ARG A 61 -0.03 2.27 -6.45
CA ARG A 61 0.44 2.59 -5.08
C ARG A 61 -0.63 3.34 -4.28
N CYS A 62 -0.34 3.59 -3.00
CA CYS A 62 -1.28 4.15 -2.02
C CYS A 62 -1.97 5.44 -2.48
N HIS A 63 -1.24 6.35 -3.15
CA HIS A 63 -1.74 7.64 -3.63
C HIS A 63 -2.87 7.49 -4.66
N ALA A 64 -2.95 6.33 -5.34
CA ALA A 64 -4.00 6.10 -6.33
C ALA A 64 -5.40 6.12 -5.72
N CYS A 65 -5.53 5.80 -4.43
CA CYS A 65 -6.80 5.80 -3.71
C CYS A 65 -6.81 6.74 -2.49
N HIS A 66 -5.67 6.94 -1.82
CA HIS A 66 -5.58 7.79 -0.64
C HIS A 66 -5.10 9.20 -0.99
N LYS A 67 -5.47 10.17 -0.16
CA LYS A 67 -4.99 11.55 -0.29
C LYS A 67 -3.53 11.62 0.14
N GLY A 68 -2.64 11.89 -0.80
CA GLY A 68 -1.21 11.99 -0.60
C GLY A 68 -0.48 12.07 -1.94
N GLU A 69 0.82 12.35 -1.88
CA GLU A 69 1.65 12.53 -3.06
C GLU A 69 2.59 11.34 -3.26
N GLU A 70 2.74 10.89 -4.51
CA GLU A 70 3.68 9.81 -4.82
C GLU A 70 5.12 10.24 -4.53
N GLY A 71 5.92 9.31 -3.98
CA GLY A 71 7.32 9.57 -3.61
C GLY A 71 7.50 10.24 -2.25
N GLN A 72 6.44 10.81 -1.66
CA GLN A 72 6.46 11.34 -0.30
C GLN A 72 6.32 10.24 0.75
N SER A 73 6.75 10.54 1.98
CA SER A 73 6.57 9.65 3.13
C SER A 73 5.08 9.33 3.34
N LEU A 74 4.74 8.08 3.64
CA LEU A 74 3.37 7.69 3.96
C LEU A 74 2.82 8.39 5.21
N SER A 75 3.68 8.96 6.05
CA SER A 75 3.26 9.77 7.21
C SER A 75 2.59 11.10 6.81
N THR A 76 2.74 11.56 5.56
CA THR A 76 2.09 12.78 5.06
C THR A 76 0.71 12.51 4.47
N TYR A 77 0.30 11.24 4.36
CA TYR A 77 -0.94 10.85 3.73
C TYR A 77 -2.11 11.01 4.70
N ASP A 78 -3.23 11.51 4.18
CA ASP A 78 -4.51 11.43 4.85
C ASP A 78 -5.26 10.18 4.34
N PHE A 79 -5.03 9.06 5.02
CA PHE A 79 -5.67 7.79 4.69
C PHE A 79 -7.18 7.79 4.94
N ALA A 80 -7.67 8.67 5.82
CA ALA A 80 -9.08 8.73 6.21
C ALA A 80 -9.91 9.56 5.23
N SER A 81 -9.32 10.57 4.58
CA SER A 81 -10.00 11.46 3.62
C SER A 81 -10.63 10.71 2.44
N ASP A 82 -11.77 11.23 2.00
CA ASP A 82 -12.53 10.79 0.83
C ASP A 82 -12.38 11.76 -0.35
N GLU A 83 -11.47 12.75 -0.27
CA GLU A 83 -11.25 13.73 -1.34
C GLU A 83 -10.77 13.11 -2.66
N ASN A 84 -10.10 11.95 -2.60
CA ASN A 84 -9.80 11.18 -3.80
C ASN A 84 -11.01 10.27 -4.13
N PRO A 85 -11.77 10.55 -5.20
CA PRO A 85 -12.99 9.81 -5.53
C PRO A 85 -12.74 8.33 -5.87
N ARG A 86 -11.50 7.95 -6.22
CA ARG A 86 -11.14 6.55 -6.47
C ARG A 86 -11.30 5.69 -5.22
N LYS A 87 -11.26 6.27 -4.02
CA LYS A 87 -11.53 5.56 -2.77
C LYS A 87 -12.97 5.06 -2.68
N ASP A 88 -13.94 5.85 -3.14
CA ASP A 88 -15.34 5.44 -3.17
C ASP A 88 -15.60 4.38 -4.24
N ILE A 89 -14.93 4.46 -5.38
CA ILE A 89 -14.94 3.39 -6.39
C ILE A 89 -14.38 2.10 -5.79
N ALA A 90 -13.25 2.17 -5.08
CA ALA A 90 -12.67 0.99 -4.42
C ALA A 90 -13.63 0.37 -3.40
N ARG A 91 -14.35 1.19 -2.61
CA ARG A 91 -15.39 0.70 -1.69
C ARG A 91 -16.50 -0.05 -2.42
N LEU A 92 -16.99 0.50 -3.53
CA LEU A 92 -17.99 -0.16 -4.38
C LEU A 92 -17.48 -1.51 -4.89
N MET A 93 -16.22 -1.57 -5.35
CA MET A 93 -15.61 -2.82 -5.82
C MET A 93 -15.45 -3.86 -4.71
N ILE A 94 -15.14 -3.44 -3.48
CA ILE A 94 -15.10 -4.34 -2.32
C ILE A 94 -16.49 -4.93 -2.08
N THR A 95 -17.53 -4.10 -2.04
CA THR A 95 -18.91 -4.56 -1.86
C THR A 95 -19.36 -5.50 -2.99
N MET A 96 -19.02 -5.17 -4.24
CA MET A 96 -19.30 -6.03 -5.39
C MET A 96 -18.64 -7.41 -5.25
N THR A 97 -17.35 -7.45 -4.88
CA THR A 97 -16.61 -8.70 -4.68
C THR A 97 -17.21 -9.53 -3.54
N GLN A 98 -17.55 -8.88 -2.42
CA GLN A 98 -18.22 -9.53 -1.29
C GLN A 98 -19.57 -10.14 -1.71
N LYS A 99 -20.36 -9.41 -2.51
CA LYS A 99 -21.64 -9.88 -3.03
C LYS A 99 -21.49 -11.08 -3.97
N ILE A 100 -20.57 -11.00 -4.93
CA ILE A 100 -20.33 -12.09 -5.88
C ILE A 100 -19.91 -13.36 -5.10
N ASN A 101 -18.97 -13.25 -4.17
CA ASN A 101 -18.51 -14.40 -3.39
C ASN A 101 -19.57 -14.93 -2.42
N GLY A 102 -20.32 -14.03 -1.77
CA GLY A 102 -21.24 -14.39 -0.68
C GLY A 102 -22.65 -14.76 -1.13
N GLU A 103 -23.09 -14.31 -2.30
CA GLU A 103 -24.45 -14.56 -2.81
C GLU A 103 -24.44 -15.39 -4.09
N ILE A 104 -23.59 -15.05 -5.06
CA ILE A 104 -23.62 -15.68 -6.40
C ILE A 104 -22.84 -16.99 -6.40
N LEU A 105 -21.63 -17.00 -5.82
CA LEU A 105 -20.73 -18.15 -5.82
C LEU A 105 -20.89 -19.04 -4.58
N LYS A 106 -21.77 -18.68 -3.65
CA LYS A 106 -21.92 -19.33 -2.33
C LYS A 106 -22.08 -20.85 -2.42
N ASP A 107 -22.87 -21.31 -3.38
CA ASP A 107 -23.20 -22.73 -3.57
C ASP A 107 -22.44 -23.37 -4.75
N PHE A 108 -21.54 -22.62 -5.40
CA PHE A 108 -20.74 -23.11 -6.51
C PHE A 108 -19.57 -23.96 -5.98
N LYS A 109 -19.68 -25.29 -6.14
CA LYS A 109 -18.71 -26.26 -5.59
C LYS A 109 -17.81 -26.94 -6.63
N GLU A 110 -17.94 -26.61 -7.91
CA GLU A 110 -17.15 -27.27 -8.95
C GLU A 110 -15.78 -26.61 -9.21
N GLY A 111 -14.74 -27.36 -8.84
CA GLY A 111 -13.54 -27.56 -9.65
C GLY A 111 -12.45 -26.50 -9.60
N GLN A 112 -12.72 -25.22 -9.84
CA GLN A 112 -11.62 -24.27 -10.12
C GLN A 112 -11.83 -22.82 -9.61
N PHE A 113 -13.05 -22.34 -9.38
CA PHE A 113 -13.29 -20.97 -8.95
C PHE A 113 -14.35 -20.89 -7.85
N THR A 114 -13.92 -20.85 -6.59
CA THR A 114 -14.83 -20.71 -5.44
C THR A 114 -14.97 -19.28 -4.96
N GLN A 115 -14.03 -18.40 -5.32
CA GLN A 115 -14.06 -16.98 -5.00
C GLN A 115 -13.35 -16.16 -6.07
N ILE A 116 -13.88 -14.96 -6.31
CA ILE A 116 -13.20 -13.93 -7.08
C ILE A 116 -12.48 -12.97 -6.14
N THR A 117 -11.43 -12.34 -6.65
CA THR A 117 -10.72 -11.25 -6.00
C THR A 117 -10.53 -10.11 -7.00
N CYS A 118 -9.99 -8.98 -6.55
CA CYS A 118 -9.60 -7.89 -7.44
C CYS A 118 -8.66 -8.39 -8.55
N GLN A 119 -7.75 -9.34 -8.23
CA GLN A 119 -6.78 -9.91 -9.16
C GLN A 119 -7.45 -10.68 -10.32
N THR A 120 -8.62 -11.29 -10.07
CA THR A 120 -9.36 -12.06 -11.08
C THR A 120 -9.65 -11.22 -12.33
N CYS A 121 -10.03 -9.95 -12.13
CA CYS A 121 -10.34 -9.03 -13.23
C CYS A 121 -9.16 -8.11 -13.57
N HIS A 122 -8.62 -7.41 -12.57
CA HIS A 122 -7.64 -6.35 -12.78
C HIS A 122 -6.29 -6.85 -13.27
N ARG A 123 -5.86 -8.04 -12.86
CA ARG A 123 -4.63 -8.69 -13.37
C ARG A 123 -3.37 -7.81 -13.35
N GLY A 124 -3.24 -6.94 -12.34
CA GLY A 124 -2.12 -6.00 -12.21
C GLY A 124 -2.31 -4.69 -12.97
N GLN A 125 -3.51 -4.41 -13.47
CA GLN A 125 -3.85 -3.20 -14.20
C GLN A 125 -5.01 -2.45 -13.52
N GLN A 126 -4.89 -1.12 -13.46
CA GLN A 126 -5.91 -0.30 -12.78
C GLN A 126 -7.26 -0.39 -13.49
N VAL A 127 -7.25 -0.45 -14.82
CA VAL A 127 -8.43 -0.66 -15.65
C VAL A 127 -8.32 -2.07 -16.23
N PRO A 128 -9.29 -2.97 -15.97
CA PRO A 128 -9.29 -4.29 -16.59
C PRO A 128 -9.38 -4.21 -18.11
N ASP A 129 -8.67 -5.09 -18.81
CA ASP A 129 -8.83 -5.28 -20.25
C ASP A 129 -10.25 -5.79 -20.57
N ALA A 130 -10.77 -5.41 -21.74
CA ALA A 130 -12.06 -5.87 -22.26
C ALA A 130 -12.02 -7.34 -22.73
#